data_AF-A0A1S2P0W0-F1
#
_entry.id   AF-A0A1S2P0W0-F1
#
_cell.length_a   1.000
_cell.length_b   1.000
_cell.length_c   1.000
_cell.angle_alpha   90.00
_cell.angle_beta   90.00
_cell.angle_gamma   90.00
#
_symmetry.space_group_name_H-M   'P 1'
#
loop_
_entity.id
_entity.type
_entity.pdbx_description
1 polymer ?
#
loop_
_entity_poly.entity_id
_entity_poly.type
_entity_poly.pdbx_seq_one_letter_code
_entity_poly.pdbx_strand_id
1 'polypeptide(L)'
;MSAAVPSRWRAIGRVLTWLAAVSALAAAVSAVSDVTGADDPVLVVQTWRMYGLFLCTGLFVLLALRPRAHGAVWALLIADKAALALTAGVYLARGGAAEAASTIG
;
A
#
# COMPACT_ATOMS: atom_id res chain seq x y z
N MET A 1 12.99 -21.88 23.75
CA MET A 1 13.98 -20.78 23.84
C MET A 1 13.55 -19.63 22.95
N SER A 2 12.91 -18.60 23.49
CA SER A 2 12.51 -17.41 22.72
C SER A 2 13.71 -16.47 22.62
N ALA A 3 14.34 -16.41 21.44
CA ALA A 3 15.44 -15.47 21.20
C ALA A 3 14.97 -14.04 21.51
N ALA A 4 15.65 -13.35 22.43
CA ALA A 4 15.34 -11.98 22.77
C ALA A 4 15.62 -11.08 21.54
N VAL A 5 14.55 -10.71 20.81
CA VAL A 5 14.67 -9.83 19.63
C VAL A 5 15.36 -8.52 20.05
N PRO A 6 16.57 -8.23 19.51
CA PRO A 6 17.36 -7.07 19.92
C PRO A 6 16.57 -5.76 19.73
N SER A 7 16.73 -4.81 20.64
CA SER A 7 15.96 -3.54 20.67
C SER A 7 15.98 -2.76 19.34
N ARG A 8 17.12 -2.79 18.64
CA ARG A 8 17.32 -2.21 17.30
C ARG A 8 16.38 -2.75 16.23
N TRP A 9 16.09 -4.04 16.20
CA TRP A 9 15.15 -4.63 15.23
C TRP A 9 13.72 -4.16 15.46
N ARG A 10 13.36 -3.90 16.72
CA ARG A 10 12.04 -3.35 17.08
C ARG A 10 11.92 -1.89 16.66
N ALA A 11 13.01 -1.11 16.79
CA ALA A 11 13.05 0.28 16.33
C ALA A 11 12.97 0.34 14.79
N ILE A 12 13.75 -0.48 14.09
CA ILE A 12 13.72 -0.57 12.61
C ILE A 12 12.32 -0.94 12.13
N GLY A 13 11.71 -1.98 12.69
CA GLY A 13 10.35 -2.38 12.32
C GLY A 13 9.34 -1.23 12.50
N ARG A 14 9.42 -0.50 13.62
CA ARG A 14 8.54 0.63 13.89
C ARG A 14 8.75 1.79 12.90
N VAL A 15 9.99 2.13 12.57
CA VAL A 15 10.32 3.17 11.58
C VAL A 15 9.80 2.77 10.21
N LEU A 16 10.01 1.52 9.79
CA LEU A 16 9.51 1.01 8.50
C LEU A 16 7.98 1.07 8.43
N THR A 17 7.27 0.73 9.52
CA THR A 17 5.81 0.84 9.57
C THR A 17 5.34 2.29 9.48
N TRP A 18 6.03 3.22 10.15
CA TRP A 18 5.72 4.66 10.03
C TRP A 18 5.98 5.18 8.62
N LEU A 19 7.10 4.81 8.02
CA LEU A 19 7.42 5.18 6.64
C LEU A 19 6.36 4.66 5.66
N ALA A 20 5.90 3.42 5.85
CA ALA A 20 4.84 2.82 5.06
C ALA A 20 3.47 3.50 5.29
N ALA A 21 3.17 3.93 6.52
CA ALA A 21 1.96 4.68 6.81
C ALA A 21 1.96 6.05 6.11
N VAL A 22 3.09 6.77 6.15
CA VAL A 22 3.23 8.07 5.49
C VAL A 22 3.16 7.95 3.97
N SER A 23 3.81 6.95 3.38
CA SER A 23 3.74 6.73 1.92
C SER A 23 2.35 6.29 1.46
N ALA A 24 1.65 5.46 2.25
CA ALA A 24 0.26 5.10 1.97
C ALA A 24 -0.67 6.32 2.05
N LEU A 25 -0.49 7.19 3.04
CA LEU A 25 -1.26 8.43 3.17
C LEU A 25 -1.04 9.36 1.98
N ALA A 26 0.22 9.56 1.57
CA ALA A 26 0.54 10.38 0.40
C ALA A 26 -0.10 9.82 -0.88
N ALA A 27 -0.07 8.49 -1.07
CA ALA A 27 -0.73 7.84 -2.20
C ALA A 27 -2.26 7.97 -2.14
N ALA A 28 -2.86 7.87 -0.96
CA ALA A 28 -4.31 8.04 -0.78
C ALA A 28 -4.75 9.48 -1.10
N VAL A 29 -3.97 10.48 -0.70
CA VAL A 29 -4.23 11.89 -1.06
C VAL A 29 -4.09 12.10 -2.57
N SER A 30 -3.06 11.53 -3.20
CA SER A 30 -2.90 11.61 -4.66
C SER A 30 -4.08 10.99 -5.41
N ALA A 31 -4.61 9.87 -4.92
CA ALA A 31 -5.75 9.19 -5.54
C ALA A 31 -7.06 10.00 -5.47
N VAL A 32 -7.21 10.91 -4.51
CA VAL A 32 -8.35 11.86 -4.47
C VAL A 32 -8.30 12.76 -5.70
N SER A 33 -7.13 13.32 -6.00
CA SER A 33 -6.92 14.19 -7.16
C SER A 33 -7.20 13.45 -8.48
N ASP A 34 -6.77 12.20 -8.58
CA ASP A 34 -7.02 11.36 -9.75
C ASP A 34 -8.53 11.20 -9.97
N VAL A 35 -9.29 10.82 -8.93
CA VAL A 35 -10.74 10.59 -9.03
C VAL A 35 -11.49 11.86 -9.44
N THR A 36 -11.08 13.03 -8.92
CA THR A 36 -11.73 14.31 -9.26
C THR A 36 -11.49 14.77 -10.70
N GLY A 37 -10.45 14.24 -11.35
CA GLY A 37 -10.12 14.54 -12.75
C GLY A 37 -10.46 13.42 -13.74
N ALA A 38 -11.07 12.32 -13.28
CA ALA A 38 -11.32 11.14 -14.09
C ALA A 38 -12.62 11.24 -14.91
N ASP A 39 -12.56 10.82 -16.17
CA ASP A 39 -13.75 10.60 -17.00
C ASP A 39 -14.57 9.39 -16.51
N ASP A 40 -15.90 9.43 -16.74
CA ASP A 40 -16.88 8.41 -16.36
C ASP A 40 -16.45 6.92 -16.56
N PRO A 41 -15.83 6.51 -17.69
CA PRO A 41 -15.48 5.10 -17.89
C PRO A 41 -14.42 4.57 -16.91
N VAL A 42 -13.60 5.43 -16.32
CA VAL A 42 -12.48 5.03 -15.44
C VAL A 42 -12.74 5.37 -13.97
N LEU A 43 -13.79 6.15 -13.70
CA LEU A 43 -14.15 6.70 -12.41
C LEU A 43 -14.40 5.61 -11.35
N VAL A 44 -15.04 4.51 -11.75
CA VAL A 44 -15.27 3.34 -10.87
C VAL A 44 -13.96 2.68 -10.44
N VAL A 45 -13.02 2.49 -11.37
CA VAL A 45 -11.72 1.84 -11.11
C VAL A 45 -10.86 2.72 -10.21
N GLN A 46 -10.82 4.03 -10.48
CA GLN A 46 -10.07 4.97 -9.65
C GLN A 46 -10.65 5.10 -8.24
N THR A 47 -11.98 5.15 -8.12
CA THR A 47 -12.65 5.19 -6.82
C THR A 47 -12.35 3.92 -6.01
N TRP A 48 -12.37 2.75 -6.64
CA TRP A 48 -12.01 1.49 -5.99
C TRP A 48 -10.54 1.47 -5.53
N ARG A 49 -9.62 1.99 -6.35
CA ARG A 49 -8.20 2.17 -5.98
C ARG A 49 -8.03 3.10 -4.79
N MET A 50 -8.75 4.23 -4.76
CA MET A 50 -8.72 5.18 -3.65
C MET A 50 -9.14 4.51 -2.34
N TYR A 51 -10.23 3.72 -2.34
CA TYR A 51 -10.63 2.97 -1.16
C TYR A 51 -9.58 1.96 -0.70
N GLY A 52 -8.94 1.23 -1.62
CA GLY A 52 -7.85 0.31 -1.29
C GLY A 52 -6.64 1.00 -0.65
N LEU A 53 -6.28 2.20 -1.12
CA LEU A 53 -5.21 3.02 -0.55
C LEU A 53 -5.57 3.56 0.84
N PHE A 54 -6.82 3.99 1.04
CA PHE A 54 -7.34 4.40 2.34
C PHE A 54 -7.32 3.26 3.36
N LEU A 55 -7.76 2.06 2.95
CA LEU A 55 -7.74 0.86 3.77
C LEU A 55 -6.30 0.49 4.18
N CYS A 56 -5.36 0.53 3.22
CA CYS A 56 -3.93 0.31 3.49
C CYS A 56 -3.39 1.31 4.52
N THR A 57 -3.69 2.60 4.34
CA THR A 57 -3.29 3.66 5.27
C THR A 57 -3.79 3.37 6.68
N GLY A 58 -5.08 3.06 6.81
CA GLY A 58 -5.69 2.68 8.08
C GLY A 58 -4.98 1.49 8.72
N LEU A 59 -4.70 0.43 7.96
CA LEU A 59 -4.04 -0.78 8.49
C LEU A 59 -2.61 -0.50 8.95
N PHE A 60 -1.83 0.28 8.19
CA PHE A 60 -0.46 0.67 8.58
C PHE A 60 -0.45 1.55 9.83
N VAL A 61 -1.39 2.48 9.97
CA VAL A 61 -1.55 3.29 11.20
C VAL A 61 -1.90 2.39 12.39
N LEU A 62 -2.84 1.45 12.21
CA LEU A 62 -3.27 0.53 13.26
C LEU A 62 -2.12 -0.40 13.70
N LEU A 63 -1.31 -0.86 12.74
CA LEU A 63 -0.09 -1.64 12.98
C LEU A 63 1.02 -0.82 13.64
N ALA A 64 1.16 0.46 13.29
CA ALA A 64 2.12 1.37 13.95
C ALA A 64 1.74 1.62 15.42
N LEU A 65 0.44 1.73 15.71
CA LEU A 65 -0.09 1.96 17.06
C LEU A 65 -0.11 0.69 17.91
N ARG A 66 -0.43 -0.48 17.33
CA ARG A 66 -0.50 -1.77 18.06
C ARG A 66 0.17 -2.93 17.29
N PRO A 67 1.51 -2.92 17.19
CA PRO A 67 2.26 -3.90 16.38
C PRO A 67 2.17 -5.35 16.87
N ARG A 68 1.68 -5.60 18.10
CA ARG A 68 1.63 -6.94 18.72
C ARG A 68 0.24 -7.58 18.77
N ALA A 69 -0.83 -6.83 18.51
CA ALA A 69 -2.17 -7.33 18.74
C ALA A 69 -2.67 -8.29 17.64
N HIS A 70 -2.13 -8.20 16.42
CA HIS A 70 -2.74 -8.85 15.25
C HIS A 70 -1.72 -9.49 14.31
N GLY A 71 -1.16 -10.65 14.69
CA GLY A 71 -0.21 -11.41 13.86
C GLY A 71 -0.81 -11.89 12.52
N ALA A 72 -2.08 -12.31 12.52
CA ALA A 72 -2.78 -12.74 11.29
C ALA A 72 -3.01 -11.58 10.30
N VAL A 73 -3.30 -10.37 10.82
CA VAL A 73 -3.45 -9.16 9.99
C VAL A 73 -2.12 -8.78 9.34
N TRP A 74 -1.01 -8.97 10.04
CA TRP A 74 0.33 -8.80 9.49
C TRP A 74 0.60 -9.75 8.31
N ALA A 75 0.26 -11.04 8.46
CA ALA A 75 0.46 -12.02 7.40
C ALA A 75 -0.40 -11.73 6.16
N LEU A 76 -1.67 -11.36 6.35
CA LEU A 76 -2.57 -10.97 5.28
C LEU A 76 -2.11 -9.70 4.55
N LEU A 77 -1.69 -8.67 5.28
CA LEU A 77 -1.19 -7.42 4.68
C LEU A 77 0.08 -7.67 3.86
N ILE A 78 1.03 -8.46 4.37
CA ILE A 78 2.24 -8.81 3.62
C ILE A 78 1.86 -9.59 2.36
N ALA A 79 0.98 -10.58 2.46
CA ALA A 79 0.57 -11.39 1.33
C ALA A 79 -0.11 -10.54 0.23
N ASP A 80 -1.00 -9.63 0.62
CA ASP A 80 -1.67 -8.69 -0.29
C ASP A 80 -0.66 -7.76 -0.99
N LYS A 81 0.24 -7.14 -0.22
CA LYS A 81 1.29 -6.28 -0.80
C LYS A 81 2.26 -7.04 -1.70
N ALA A 82 2.59 -8.28 -1.35
CA ALA A 82 3.43 -9.14 -2.17
C ALA A 82 2.73 -9.49 -3.47
N ALA A 83 1.44 -9.85 -3.44
CA ALA A 83 0.64 -10.10 -4.62
C ALA A 83 0.59 -8.86 -5.53
N LEU A 84 0.28 -7.68 -4.97
CA LEU A 84 0.27 -6.43 -5.72
C LEU A 84 1.63 -6.10 -6.35
N ALA A 85 2.72 -6.27 -5.60
CA ALA A 85 4.08 -6.02 -6.11
C ALA A 85 4.46 -6.99 -7.24
N LEU A 86 4.12 -8.27 -7.10
CA LEU A 86 4.35 -9.28 -8.13
C LEU A 86 3.54 -8.98 -9.38
N THR A 87 2.24 -8.69 -9.23
CA THR A 87 1.36 -8.35 -10.35
C THR A 87 1.84 -7.08 -11.05
N ALA A 88 2.19 -6.03 -10.30
CA ALA A 88 2.76 -4.81 -10.86
C ALA A 88 4.07 -5.09 -11.62
N GLY A 89 4.97 -5.91 -11.06
CA GLY A 89 6.20 -6.33 -11.73
C GLY A 89 5.95 -7.07 -13.04
N VAL A 90 4.95 -7.95 -13.07
CA VAL A 90 4.54 -8.66 -14.30
C VAL A 90 4.00 -7.68 -15.34
N TYR A 91 3.16 -6.72 -14.95
CA TYR A 91 2.65 -5.68 -15.87
C TYR A 91 3.77 -4.80 -16.42
N LEU A 92 4.70 -4.35 -15.56
CA LEU A 92 5.85 -3.57 -15.98
C LEU A 92 6.73 -4.35 -16.97
N ALA A 93 6.98 -5.64 -16.70
CA ALA A 93 7.74 -6.51 -17.59
C ALA A 93 7.05 -6.75 -18.95
N ARG A 94 5.72 -6.64 -19.00
CA ARG A 94 4.92 -6.75 -20.23
C ARG A 94 4.74 -5.40 -20.97
N GLY A 95 5.33 -4.31 -20.48
CA GLY A 95 5.24 -3.00 -21.11
C GLY A 95 4.09 -2.12 -20.61
N GLY A 96 3.40 -2.51 -19.53
CA GLY A 96 2.24 -1.77 -19.01
C GLY A 96 2.54 -0.33 -18.56
N ALA A 97 3.80 0.03 -18.32
CA ALA A 97 4.18 1.43 -18.09
C ALA A 97 4.00 2.32 -19.34
N ALA A 98 4.27 1.78 -20.54
CA ALA A 98 4.08 2.49 -21.80
C ALA A 98 2.58 2.64 -22.13
N GLU A 99 1.78 1.61 -21.83
CA GLU A 99 0.32 1.59 -22.05
C GLU A 99 -0.43 2.50 -21.05
N ALA A 100 0.03 2.54 -19.78
CA ALA A 100 -0.51 3.46 -18.79
C ALA A 100 -0.20 4.92 -19.13
N ALA A 101 0.98 5.22 -19.67
CA ALA A 101 1.37 6.56 -20.10
C ALA A 101 0.54 7.05 -21.30
N SER A 102 0.15 6.16 -22.24
CA SER A 102 -0.69 6.52 -23.38
C SER A 102 -2.18 6.71 -23.05
N THR A 103 -2.62 6.31 -21.86
CA THR A 103 -4.02 6.43 -21.42
C THR A 103 -4.29 7.74 -20.68
N ILE A 104 -3.24 8.42 -20.20
CA ILE A 104 -3.33 9.67 -19.42
C ILE A 104 -2.96 10.91 -20.28
N GLY A 105 -2.40 10.72 -21.48
CA GLY A 105 -2.10 11.80 -22.43
C GLY A 105 -3.11 11.85 -23.57
#